data_AF-A0A256WJV9-F1
#
_entry.id   AF-A0A256WJV9-F1
#
_cell.length_a   1.000
_cell.length_b   1.000
_cell.length_c   1.000
_cell.angle_alpha   90.00
_cell.angle_beta   90.00
_cell.angle_gamma   90.00
#
_symmetry.space_group_name_H-M   'P 1'
#
loop_
_entity.id
_entity.type
_entity.pdbx_description
1 polymer ?
#
loop_
_entity_poly.entity_id
_entity_poly.type
_entity_poly.pdbx_seq_one_letter_code
_entity_poly.pdbx_strand_id
1 'polypeptide(L)'
;MNSLYDFIVKPIGEGRYNNSKKIGEKELILNTKIESWKFVNRFAKVVSTPLAITTNIKKGDTIVVHQNVFRRFYNMQGKQTNSRSFFKNDLYFVSPDQIYLYKNKGEWQSFGDRCFVKPIKNSDDIRNRKEQPYVGILKISNNKLEASNINPGDMIGFKPGAEWEFFIDDERLYCMKSNDIVINYGHKKNKEEYNPSWSYSS
;
A
#
# COMPACT_ATOMS: atom_id res chain seq x y z
N MET A 1 -3.77 10.76 -24.48
CA MET A 1 -2.35 10.69 -24.06
C MET A 1 -2.17 9.33 -23.46
N ASN A 2 -1.53 8.42 -24.19
CA ASN A 2 -1.32 7.06 -23.74
C ASN A 2 0.20 6.84 -23.74
N SER A 3 0.75 6.31 -22.65
CA SER A 3 2.15 5.86 -22.63
C SER A 3 2.22 4.43 -23.16
N LEU A 4 3.36 4.05 -23.73
CA LEU A 4 3.56 2.71 -24.26
C LEU A 4 3.61 1.68 -23.12
N TYR A 5 4.34 2.01 -22.03
CA TYR A 5 4.64 1.09 -20.92
C TYR A 5 4.14 1.55 -19.55
N ASP A 6 3.91 2.85 -19.34
CA ASP A 6 3.57 3.39 -18.02
C ASP A 6 2.08 3.75 -17.88
N PHE A 7 1.57 3.68 -16.66
CA PHE A 7 0.28 4.26 -16.30
C PHE A 7 0.42 5.77 -16.10
N ILE A 8 -0.58 6.53 -16.54
CA ILE A 8 -0.68 7.95 -16.24
C ILE A 8 -1.70 8.11 -15.13
N VAL A 9 -1.27 8.67 -14.00
CA VAL A 9 -2.11 8.78 -12.80
C VAL A 9 -2.07 10.19 -12.22
N LYS A 10 -3.09 10.51 -11.42
CA LYS A 10 -3.20 11.75 -10.65
C LYS A 10 -3.37 11.41 -9.17
N PRO A 11 -2.67 12.06 -8.23
CA PRO A 11 -2.89 11.80 -6.80
C PRO A 11 -4.33 12.12 -6.39
N ILE A 12 -4.89 11.33 -5.47
CA ILE A 12 -6.24 11.53 -4.91
C ILE A 12 -6.13 12.31 -3.60
N GLY A 13 -6.89 13.40 -3.45
CA GLY A 13 -6.91 14.25 -2.25
C GLY A 13 -6.46 15.70 -2.52
N GLU A 14 -6.20 16.46 -1.46
CA GLU A 14 -5.79 17.88 -1.54
C GLU A 14 -4.39 18.08 -2.13
N GLY A 15 -3.63 17.01 -2.33
CA GLY A 15 -2.35 17.07 -3.04
C GLY A 15 -1.49 15.82 -2.91
N ARG A 16 -0.18 16.05 -2.93
CA ARG A 16 0.87 15.02 -2.95
C ARG A 16 1.24 14.52 -1.54
N TYR A 17 0.78 15.21 -0.51
CA TYR A 17 1.09 14.92 0.88
C TYR A 17 -0.21 14.65 1.64
N ASN A 18 -0.15 13.68 2.55
CA ASN A 18 -1.20 13.42 3.53
C ASN A 18 -0.61 13.74 4.92
N ASN A 19 -0.22 15.00 5.12
CA ASN A 19 0.50 15.48 6.29
C ASN A 19 -0.37 16.36 7.20
N SER A 20 -1.65 16.55 6.91
CA SER A 20 -2.58 17.26 7.77
C SER A 20 -3.62 16.32 8.38
N LYS A 21 -4.00 16.58 9.63
CA LYS A 21 -5.07 15.87 10.32
C LYS A 21 -5.99 16.90 10.96
N LYS A 22 -7.30 16.77 10.69
CA LYS A 22 -8.31 17.65 11.29
C LYS A 22 -8.65 17.12 12.69
N ILE A 23 -8.45 17.96 13.71
CA ILE A 23 -8.82 17.68 15.10
C ILE A 23 -9.83 18.75 15.52
N GLY A 24 -11.11 18.38 15.51
CA GLY A 24 -12.21 19.32 15.72
C GLY A 24 -12.28 20.36 14.60
N GLU A 25 -12.23 21.65 14.97
CA GLU A 25 -12.25 22.77 14.03
C GLU A 25 -10.86 23.17 13.52
N LYS A 26 -9.79 22.60 14.06
CA LYS A 26 -8.41 22.99 13.74
C LYS A 26 -7.72 21.92 12.91
N GLU A 27 -6.96 22.37 11.92
CA GLU A 27 -6.11 21.53 11.09
C GLU A 27 -4.70 21.49 11.68
N LEU A 28 -4.21 20.29 11.98
CA LEU A 28 -2.88 20.06 12.54
C LEU A 28 -1.97 19.49 11.46
N ILE A 29 -0.92 20.23 11.11
CA ILE A 29 0.11 19.77 10.17
C ILE A 29 1.10 18.90 10.95
N LEU A 30 1.07 17.59 10.69
CA LEU A 30 1.86 16.57 11.37
C LEU A 30 3.34 16.60 10.96
N ASN A 31 3.64 17.04 9.73
CA ASN A 31 5.02 17.13 9.27
C ASN A 31 5.18 18.19 8.17
N THR A 32 6.19 19.04 8.32
CA THR A 32 6.58 20.07 7.35
C THR A 32 7.74 19.62 6.43
N LYS A 33 8.39 18.49 6.74
CA LYS A 33 9.51 17.96 5.95
C LYS A 33 9.03 17.25 4.69
N ILE A 34 9.20 17.92 3.55
CA ILE A 34 8.91 17.48 2.18
C ILE A 34 9.53 16.12 1.82
N GLU A 35 10.64 15.77 2.46
CA GLU A 35 11.40 14.55 2.19
C GLU A 35 10.88 13.30 2.89
N SER A 36 10.03 13.45 3.91
CA SER A 36 9.59 12.33 4.74
C SER A 36 8.63 11.44 3.96
N TRP A 37 9.08 10.23 3.60
CA TRP A 37 8.30 9.26 2.84
C TRP A 37 7.01 8.83 3.54
N LYS A 38 6.97 8.90 4.88
CA LYS A 38 5.82 8.49 5.71
C LYS A 38 4.54 9.30 5.41
N PHE A 39 4.69 10.55 4.96
CA PHE A 39 3.57 11.47 4.73
C PHE A 39 3.29 11.73 3.25
N VAL A 40 3.94 10.99 2.34
CA VAL A 40 3.67 11.09 0.91
C VAL A 40 2.37 10.34 0.61
N ASN A 41 1.50 10.98 -0.16
CA ASN A 41 0.28 10.34 -0.65
C ASN A 41 0.65 9.08 -1.44
N ARG A 42 -0.10 8.00 -1.26
CA ARG A 42 0.08 6.74 -2.01
C ARG A 42 -1.10 6.41 -2.91
N PHE A 43 -2.21 7.15 -2.80
CA PHE A 43 -3.42 6.91 -3.56
C PHE A 43 -3.45 7.75 -4.84
N ALA A 44 -3.75 7.10 -5.96
CA ALA A 44 -3.80 7.74 -7.26
C ALA A 44 -5.01 7.27 -8.06
N LYS A 45 -5.56 8.15 -8.89
CA LYS A 45 -6.61 7.84 -9.86
C LYS A 45 -5.99 7.65 -11.23
N VAL A 46 -6.36 6.59 -11.92
CA VAL A 46 -5.83 6.26 -13.25
C VAL A 46 -6.47 7.16 -14.31
N VAL A 47 -5.64 7.91 -15.03
CA VAL A 47 -6.05 8.79 -16.13
C VAL A 47 -5.88 8.09 -17.48
N SER A 48 -4.83 7.31 -17.63
CA SER A 48 -4.59 6.46 -18.80
C SER A 48 -3.88 5.17 -18.40
N THR A 49 -4.27 4.07 -19.05
CA THR A 49 -3.57 2.79 -19.01
C THR A 49 -2.52 2.73 -20.12
N PRO A 50 -1.46 1.92 -19.96
CA PRO A 50 -0.48 1.68 -21.02
C PRO A 50 -1.10 0.89 -22.18
N LEU A 51 -0.56 1.05 -23.39
CA LEU A 51 -1.04 0.34 -24.58
C LEU A 51 -0.40 -1.05 -24.74
N ALA A 52 0.85 -1.23 -24.33
CA ALA A 52 1.58 -2.47 -24.55
C ALA A 52 1.30 -3.56 -23.49
N ILE A 53 0.60 -3.21 -22.40
CA ILE A 53 0.41 -4.11 -21.25
C ILE A 53 -1.08 -4.28 -20.98
N THR A 54 -1.56 -5.51 -21.13
CA THR A 54 -2.92 -5.89 -20.73
C THR A 54 -2.96 -6.05 -19.22
N THR A 55 -3.75 -5.20 -18.56
CA THR A 55 -3.98 -5.27 -17.11
C THR A 55 -5.45 -5.12 -16.80
N ASN A 56 -5.86 -5.59 -15.62
CA ASN A 56 -7.24 -5.50 -15.14
C ASN A 56 -7.62 -4.08 -14.68
N ILE A 57 -6.63 -3.19 -14.58
CA ILE A 57 -6.79 -1.80 -14.16
C ILE A 57 -7.41 -1.00 -15.31
N LYS A 58 -8.50 -0.28 -15.03
CA LYS A 58 -9.17 0.57 -16.01
C LYS A 58 -8.95 2.04 -15.72
N LYS A 59 -9.17 2.86 -16.74
CA LYS A 59 -9.22 4.32 -16.57
C LYS A 59 -10.31 4.69 -15.57
N GLY A 60 -9.95 5.47 -14.56
CA GLY A 60 -10.83 5.90 -13.48
C GLY A 60 -10.66 5.11 -12.19
N ASP A 61 -10.01 3.94 -12.21
CA ASP A 61 -9.77 3.14 -11.01
C ASP A 61 -8.82 3.85 -10.05
N THR A 62 -8.96 3.54 -8.75
CA THR A 62 -8.06 4.01 -7.70
C THR A 62 -6.95 2.98 -7.52
N ILE A 63 -5.70 3.42 -7.46
CA ILE A 63 -4.54 2.57 -7.24
C ILE A 63 -3.70 3.05 -6.07
N VAL A 64 -3.00 2.12 -5.43
CA VAL A 64 -1.97 2.40 -4.42
C VAL A 64 -0.61 2.22 -5.06
N VAL A 65 0.21 3.28 -5.02
CA VAL A 65 1.52 3.32 -5.66
C VAL A 65 2.65 3.44 -4.65
N HIS A 66 3.86 3.18 -5.12
CA HIS A 66 5.07 3.38 -4.33
C HIS A 66 5.24 4.84 -3.91
N GLN A 67 5.68 5.06 -2.66
CA GLN A 67 5.89 6.39 -2.07
C GLN A 67 6.81 7.32 -2.86
N ASN A 68 7.74 6.77 -3.66
CA ASN A 68 8.64 7.59 -4.47
C ASN A 68 7.97 8.23 -5.69
N VAL A 69 6.78 7.78 -6.10
CA VAL A 69 6.08 8.32 -7.27
C VAL A 69 5.75 9.80 -7.07
N PHE A 70 5.19 10.16 -5.92
CA PHE A 70 4.75 11.54 -5.64
C PHE A 70 5.76 12.38 -4.85
N ARG A 71 6.90 11.77 -4.45
CA ARG A 71 7.91 12.42 -3.62
C ARG A 71 8.61 13.57 -4.34
N ARG A 72 8.90 14.63 -3.59
CA ARG A 72 9.88 15.67 -3.96
C ARG A 72 11.15 15.50 -3.16
N PHE A 73 12.27 15.88 -3.75
CA PHE A 73 13.57 15.87 -3.11
C PHE A 73 14.31 17.18 -3.38
N TYR A 74 15.24 17.53 -2.50
CA TYR A 74 16.17 18.61 -2.77
C TYR A 74 17.28 18.09 -3.67
N ASN A 75 17.60 18.84 -4.72
CA ASN A 75 18.81 18.57 -5.49
C ASN A 75 20.05 18.99 -4.68
N MET A 76 21.25 18.72 -5.21
CA MET A 76 22.52 19.11 -4.56
C MET A 76 22.66 20.61 -4.29
N GLN A 77 21.83 21.46 -4.92
CA GLN A 77 21.80 22.91 -4.74
C GLN A 77 20.70 23.37 -3.77
N GLY A 78 20.03 22.45 -3.07
CA GLY A 78 18.95 22.77 -2.12
C GLY A 78 17.64 23.24 -2.79
N LYS A 79 17.48 23.07 -4.10
CA LYS A 79 16.23 23.39 -4.82
C LYS A 79 15.31 22.18 -4.87
N GLN A 80 14.03 22.41 -4.60
CA GLN A 80 13.01 21.36 -4.68
C GLN A 80 12.84 20.89 -6.13
N THR A 81 13.04 19.60 -6.34
CA THR A 81 12.89 18.94 -7.63
C THR A 81 11.84 17.84 -7.51
N ASN A 82 11.07 17.62 -8.57
CA ASN A 82 10.10 16.54 -8.63
C ASN A 82 10.78 15.19 -8.90
N SER A 83 10.11 14.11 -8.51
CA SER A 83 10.45 12.76 -8.94
C SER A 83 10.49 12.64 -10.47
N ARG A 84 11.29 11.68 -10.96
CA ARG A 84 11.31 11.30 -12.39
C ARG A 84 9.92 10.95 -12.93
N SER A 85 9.03 10.49 -12.05
CA SER A 85 7.64 10.17 -12.38
C SER A 85 6.79 11.38 -12.72
N PHE A 86 7.18 12.59 -12.32
CA PHE A 86 6.37 13.79 -12.58
C PHE A 86 6.38 14.17 -14.06
N PHE A 87 5.19 14.45 -14.60
CA PHE A 87 5.00 14.92 -15.97
C PHE A 87 4.53 16.38 -16.02
N LYS A 88 3.24 16.63 -16.26
CA LYS A 88 2.62 17.96 -16.38
C LYS A 88 1.23 17.92 -15.74
N ASN A 89 0.77 19.05 -15.19
CA ASN A 89 -0.57 19.21 -14.60
C ASN A 89 -0.90 18.17 -13.51
N ASP A 90 0.07 17.90 -12.61
CA ASP A 90 -0.03 16.86 -11.57
C ASP A 90 -0.32 15.44 -12.09
N LEU A 91 0.04 15.18 -13.34
CA LEU A 91 0.09 13.83 -13.90
C LEU A 91 1.46 13.20 -13.63
N TYR A 92 1.42 11.90 -13.38
CA TYR A 92 2.59 11.10 -13.07
C TYR A 92 2.62 9.82 -13.89
N PHE A 93 3.81 9.45 -14.32
CA PHE A 93 4.08 8.13 -14.89
C PHE A 93 4.40 7.14 -13.78
N VAL A 94 3.66 6.04 -13.78
CA VAL A 94 3.81 4.95 -12.83
C VAL A 94 4.02 3.67 -13.60
N SER A 95 5.18 3.07 -13.42
CA SER A 95 5.45 1.77 -14.01
C SER A 95 4.65 0.68 -13.28
N PRO A 96 4.26 -0.42 -13.96
CA PRO A 96 3.47 -1.50 -13.36
C PRO A 96 4.07 -2.03 -12.05
N ASP A 97 5.39 -2.16 -11.97
CA ASP A 97 6.10 -2.64 -10.78
C ASP A 97 5.92 -1.74 -9.56
N GLN A 98 5.53 -0.48 -9.74
CA GLN A 98 5.32 0.48 -8.66
C GLN A 98 3.87 0.47 -8.14
N ILE A 99 2.98 -0.35 -8.71
CA ILE A 99 1.58 -0.48 -8.31
C ILE A 99 1.41 -1.65 -7.34
N TYR A 100 0.86 -1.38 -6.17
CA TYR A 100 0.66 -2.38 -5.11
C TYR A 100 -0.77 -2.94 -5.11
N LEU A 101 -1.75 -2.05 -5.15
CA LEU A 101 -3.17 -2.37 -5.14
C LEU A 101 -3.90 -1.55 -6.19
N TYR A 102 -5.03 -2.07 -6.63
CA TYR A 102 -6.02 -1.33 -7.37
C TYR A 102 -7.40 -1.63 -6.82
N LYS A 103 -8.29 -0.65 -6.89
CA LYS A 103 -9.69 -0.76 -6.46
C LYS A 103 -10.55 -0.88 -7.70
N ASN A 104 -11.17 -2.04 -7.88
CA ASN A 104 -12.12 -2.29 -8.97
C ASN A 104 -13.51 -2.51 -8.37
N LYS A 105 -14.51 -1.77 -8.82
CA LYS A 105 -15.92 -1.90 -8.37
C LYS A 105 -16.14 -1.87 -6.85
N GLY A 106 -15.22 -1.29 -6.09
CA GLY A 106 -15.32 -1.16 -4.63
C GLY A 106 -14.42 -2.13 -3.84
N GLU A 107 -13.84 -3.14 -4.48
CA GLU A 107 -12.96 -4.12 -3.83
C GLU A 107 -11.49 -3.85 -4.15
N TRP A 108 -10.63 -4.04 -3.15
CA TRP A 108 -9.18 -3.93 -3.31
C TRP A 108 -8.59 -5.24 -3.81
N GLN A 109 -7.84 -5.16 -4.90
CA GLN A 109 -7.15 -6.28 -5.53
C GLN A 109 -5.66 -5.99 -5.60
N SER A 110 -4.83 -7.01 -5.34
CA SER A 110 -3.38 -6.90 -5.45
C SER A 110 -2.95 -6.90 -6.91
N PHE A 111 -1.87 -6.16 -7.19
CA PHE A 111 -1.26 -6.18 -8.51
C PHE A 111 -0.03 -7.12 -8.55
N GLY A 112 -0.01 -8.03 -9.52
CA GLY A 112 1.08 -8.99 -9.72
C GLY A 112 1.16 -10.05 -8.61
N ASP A 113 2.38 -10.37 -8.18
CA ASP A 113 2.67 -11.42 -7.19
C ASP A 113 2.64 -10.92 -5.74
N ARG A 114 1.98 -9.80 -5.50
CA ARG A 114 1.90 -9.17 -4.17
C ARG A 114 0.66 -9.65 -3.44
N CYS A 115 0.71 -9.71 -2.13
CA CYS A 115 -0.41 -10.08 -1.28
C CYS A 115 -0.43 -9.22 -0.02
N PHE A 116 -1.60 -9.11 0.61
CA PHE A 116 -1.77 -8.28 1.81
C PHE A 116 -2.26 -9.11 2.99
N VAL A 117 -1.53 -8.96 4.08
CA VAL A 117 -1.68 -9.75 5.29
C VAL A 117 -1.97 -8.83 6.46
N LYS A 118 -3.01 -9.13 7.22
CA LYS A 118 -3.35 -8.41 8.44
C LYS A 118 -2.60 -9.01 9.62
N PRO A 119 -1.86 -8.21 10.42
CA PRO A 119 -1.24 -8.70 11.65
C PRO A 119 -2.29 -9.23 12.63
N ILE A 120 -1.88 -10.20 13.44
CA ILE A 120 -2.70 -10.72 14.54
C ILE A 120 -2.15 -10.27 15.88
N LYS A 121 -3.03 -10.18 16.88
CA LYS A 121 -2.67 -9.76 18.22
C LYS A 121 -1.80 -10.83 18.85
N ASN A 122 -0.73 -10.41 19.52
CA ASN A 122 0.09 -11.33 20.29
C ASN A 122 -0.74 -11.89 21.46
N SER A 123 -0.72 -13.21 21.64
CA SER A 123 -1.36 -13.89 22.78
C SER A 123 -0.39 -14.17 23.93
N ASP A 124 0.90 -13.89 23.76
CA ASP A 124 1.92 -14.12 24.79
C ASP A 124 1.93 -12.94 25.79
N ASP A 125 1.42 -13.16 27.01
CA ASP A 125 1.43 -12.16 28.09
C ASP A 125 2.84 -11.81 28.61
N ILE A 126 3.83 -12.64 28.30
CA ILE A 126 5.22 -12.50 28.75
C ILE A 126 6.00 -11.56 27.82
N ARG A 127 5.60 -11.44 26.55
CA ARG A 127 6.34 -10.69 25.53
C ARG A 127 5.72 -9.31 25.34
N ASN A 128 6.53 -8.26 25.46
CA ASN A 128 6.11 -6.88 25.24
C ASN A 128 5.95 -6.51 23.74
N ARG A 129 5.35 -7.40 22.96
CA ARG A 129 5.01 -7.18 21.54
C ARG A 129 3.51 -7.21 21.40
N LYS A 130 2.94 -6.20 20.73
CA LYS A 130 1.49 -6.10 20.51
C LYS A 130 0.99 -7.09 19.46
N GLU A 131 1.86 -7.45 18.51
CA GLU A 131 1.55 -8.28 17.36
C GLU A 131 2.35 -9.58 17.40
N GLN A 132 1.74 -10.66 16.92
CA GLN A 132 2.44 -11.93 16.74
C GLN A 132 3.46 -11.76 15.62
N PRO A 133 4.75 -12.02 15.86
CA PRO A 133 5.76 -11.91 14.81
C PRO A 133 5.54 -13.00 13.75
N TYR A 134 5.72 -12.63 12.49
CA TYR A 134 5.80 -13.54 11.33
C TYR A 134 4.52 -14.32 11.02
N VAL A 135 3.39 -13.98 11.66
CA VAL A 135 2.10 -14.64 11.45
C VAL A 135 1.04 -13.58 11.23
N GLY A 136 0.16 -13.83 10.25
CA GLY A 136 -0.97 -12.95 9.97
C GLY A 136 -2.09 -13.66 9.23
N ILE A 137 -3.15 -12.92 8.94
CA ILE A 137 -4.29 -13.42 8.15
C ILE A 137 -4.22 -12.82 6.75
N LEU A 138 -4.30 -13.66 5.73
CA LEU A 138 -4.37 -13.19 4.35
C LEU A 138 -5.70 -12.43 4.13
N LYS A 139 -5.64 -11.15 3.77
CA LYS A 139 -6.84 -10.35 3.43
C LYS A 139 -7.03 -10.21 1.92
N ILE A 140 -5.95 -10.00 1.19
CA ILE A 140 -5.97 -9.86 -0.27
C ILE A 140 -5.00 -10.88 -0.86
N SER A 141 -5.55 -11.87 -1.55
CA SER A 141 -4.82 -12.92 -2.27
C SER A 141 -4.33 -12.43 -3.63
N ASN A 142 -3.59 -13.31 -4.30
CA ASN A 142 -3.28 -13.18 -5.72
C ASN A 142 -3.40 -14.53 -6.41
N ASN A 143 -3.37 -14.51 -7.75
CA ASN A 143 -3.52 -15.69 -8.57
C ASN A 143 -2.54 -16.83 -8.22
N LYS A 144 -1.31 -16.51 -7.75
CA LYS A 144 -0.31 -17.53 -7.37
C LYS A 144 -0.68 -18.23 -6.06
N LEU A 145 -1.18 -17.48 -5.09
CA LEU A 145 -1.61 -18.03 -3.79
C LEU A 145 -2.90 -18.84 -3.94
N GLU A 146 -3.84 -18.35 -4.74
CA GLU A 146 -5.06 -19.08 -5.07
C GLU A 146 -4.76 -20.41 -5.77
N ALA A 147 -3.81 -20.42 -6.71
CA ALA A 147 -3.33 -21.66 -7.33
C ALA A 147 -2.64 -22.62 -6.34
N SER A 148 -2.14 -22.09 -5.22
CA SER A 148 -1.55 -22.88 -4.12
C SER A 148 -2.58 -23.23 -3.04
N ASN A 149 -3.87 -23.00 -3.29
CA ASN A 149 -4.99 -23.24 -2.38
C ASN A 149 -4.89 -22.45 -1.06
N ILE A 150 -4.29 -21.25 -1.11
CA ILE A 150 -4.23 -20.30 0.00
C ILE A 150 -5.25 -19.20 -0.28
N ASN A 151 -6.29 -19.14 0.53
CA ASN A 151 -7.43 -18.25 0.30
C ASN A 151 -7.45 -17.09 1.31
N PRO A 152 -8.08 -15.96 0.95
CA PRO A 152 -8.36 -14.91 1.93
C PRO A 152 -9.06 -15.48 3.18
N GLY A 153 -8.59 -15.09 4.36
CA GLY A 153 -9.03 -15.63 5.66
C GLY A 153 -8.13 -16.73 6.23
N ASP A 154 -7.20 -17.28 5.44
CA ASP A 154 -6.21 -18.23 5.94
C ASP A 154 -5.17 -17.54 6.82
N MET A 155 -4.75 -18.27 7.86
CA MET A 155 -3.60 -17.88 8.67
C MET A 155 -2.32 -18.33 7.98
N ILE A 156 -1.41 -17.39 7.75
CA ILE A 156 -0.16 -17.64 7.06
C ILE A 156 1.04 -17.17 7.87
N GLY A 157 2.13 -17.92 7.74
CA GLY A 157 3.45 -17.57 8.25
C GLY A 157 4.32 -17.05 7.11
N PHE A 158 5.07 -15.97 7.35
CA PHE A 158 5.91 -15.32 6.36
C PHE A 158 7.33 -15.07 6.87
N LYS A 159 8.26 -14.82 5.94
CA LYS A 159 9.67 -14.61 6.24
C LYS A 159 9.90 -13.33 7.08
N PRO A 160 10.77 -13.36 8.11
CA PRO A 160 11.14 -12.18 8.86
C PRO A 160 11.70 -11.05 7.97
N GLY A 161 11.18 -9.83 8.13
CA GLY A 161 11.65 -8.63 7.42
C GLY A 161 11.12 -8.48 6.00
N ALA A 162 10.18 -9.34 5.56
CA ALA A 162 9.51 -9.22 4.28
C ALA A 162 8.27 -8.30 4.33
N GLU A 163 7.88 -7.85 5.53
CA GLU A 163 6.70 -7.03 5.76
C GLU A 163 6.91 -5.56 5.34
N TRP A 164 6.07 -5.08 4.43
CA TRP A 164 5.96 -3.65 4.14
C TRP A 164 4.62 -3.10 4.61
N GLU A 165 4.63 -2.02 5.37
CA GLU A 165 3.43 -1.47 5.99
C GLU A 165 2.62 -0.53 5.07
N PHE A 166 1.33 -0.83 4.97
CA PHE A 166 0.32 -0.03 4.29
C PHE A 166 -0.87 0.25 5.21
N PHE A 167 -1.45 1.43 5.06
CA PHE A 167 -2.71 1.80 5.67
C PHE A 167 -3.76 1.94 4.57
N ILE A 168 -4.75 1.07 4.58
CA ILE A 168 -5.80 1.00 3.56
C ILE A 168 -7.13 0.91 4.30
N ASP A 169 -8.07 1.81 3.99
CA ASP A 169 -9.40 1.87 4.63
C ASP A 169 -9.33 1.81 6.17
N ASP A 170 -8.41 2.58 6.77
CA ASP A 170 -8.12 2.63 8.21
C ASP A 170 -7.65 1.31 8.86
N GLU A 171 -7.32 0.31 8.04
CA GLU A 171 -6.68 -0.92 8.48
C GLU A 171 -5.18 -0.93 8.15
N ARG A 172 -4.39 -1.44 9.09
CA ARG A 172 -2.96 -1.70 8.90
C ARG A 172 -2.75 -3.06 8.25
N LEU A 173 -2.13 -3.09 7.08
CA LEU A 173 -1.85 -4.29 6.31
C LEU A 173 -0.36 -4.37 5.95
N TYR A 174 0.17 -5.60 5.93
CA TYR A 174 1.50 -5.91 5.45
C TYR A 174 1.44 -6.41 4.02
N CYS A 175 2.08 -5.69 3.11
CA CYS A 175 2.33 -6.15 1.76
C CYS A 175 3.59 -7.02 1.76
N MET A 176 3.51 -8.17 1.10
CA MET A 176 4.64 -9.07 0.86
C MET A 176 4.48 -9.74 -0.51
N LYS A 177 5.52 -10.40 -1.03
CA LYS A 177 5.40 -11.21 -2.25
C LYS A 177 4.88 -12.60 -1.90
N SER A 178 4.21 -13.28 -2.82
CA SER A 178 3.75 -14.66 -2.59
C SER A 178 4.88 -15.60 -2.17
N ASN A 179 6.08 -15.38 -2.69
CA ASN A 179 7.27 -16.19 -2.39
C ASN A 179 7.79 -16.01 -0.95
N ASP A 180 7.36 -14.97 -0.25
CA ASP A 180 7.75 -14.71 1.14
C ASP A 180 6.84 -15.45 2.14
N ILE A 181 5.75 -16.06 1.67
CA ILE A 181 4.87 -16.90 2.47
C ILE A 181 5.49 -18.30 2.57
N VAL A 182 5.67 -18.77 3.80
CA VAL A 182 6.41 -20.00 4.12
C VAL A 182 5.48 -21.11 4.61
N ILE A 183 4.43 -20.77 5.35
CA ILE A 183 3.55 -21.75 6.00
C ILE A 183 2.08 -21.30 5.84
N ASN A 184 1.20 -22.23 5.48
CA ASN A 184 -0.25 -22.06 5.63
C ASN A 184 -0.73 -22.86 6.85
N TYR A 185 -1.30 -22.17 7.83
CA TYR A 185 -1.90 -22.77 9.02
C TYR A 185 -3.40 -23.08 8.83
N GLY A 186 -3.99 -22.69 7.69
CA GLY A 186 -5.38 -22.92 7.31
C GLY A 186 -6.38 -21.88 7.81
N HIS A 187 -7.66 -22.14 7.56
CA HIS A 187 -8.76 -21.23 7.88
C HIS A 187 -8.96 -21.05 9.39
N LYS A 188 -8.98 -19.78 9.81
CA LYS A 188 -9.04 -19.39 11.22
C LYS A 188 -10.48 -19.47 11.75
N LYS A 189 -10.78 -20.42 12.64
CA LYS A 189 -12.05 -20.40 13.41
C LYS A 189 -11.97 -19.62 14.74
N ASN A 190 -10.80 -19.40 15.35
CA ASN A 190 -10.72 -19.04 16.79
C ASN A 190 -9.60 -18.06 17.26
N LYS A 191 -9.10 -17.06 16.51
CA LYS A 191 -8.29 -15.98 17.15
C LYS A 191 -8.61 -14.56 16.67
N GLU A 192 -8.44 -13.59 17.56
CA GLU A 192 -8.68 -12.15 17.32
C GLU A 192 -7.75 -11.57 16.24
N GLU A 193 -8.30 -10.72 15.37
CA GLU A 193 -7.51 -9.87 14.46
C GLU A 193 -6.97 -8.67 15.25
N TYR A 194 -5.75 -8.21 14.96
CA TYR A 194 -5.29 -6.94 15.51
C TYR A 194 -5.66 -5.82 14.54
N ASN A 195 -6.56 -4.93 14.94
CA ASN A 195 -6.83 -3.70 14.24
C ASN A 195 -6.45 -2.51 15.13
N PRO A 196 -5.25 -1.92 14.96
CA PRO A 196 -4.92 -0.72 15.69
C PRO A 196 -5.60 0.47 15.00
N SER A 197 -6.87 0.71 15.31
CA SER A 197 -7.56 1.97 14.94
C SER A 197 -6.86 3.22 15.52
N TRP A 198 -5.83 3.03 16.35
CA TRP A 198 -5.13 4.03 17.12
C TRP A 198 -3.62 4.18 16.81
N SER A 199 -3.01 3.42 15.89
CA SER A 199 -1.55 3.47 15.65
C SER A 199 -1.05 4.73 14.92
N TYR A 200 -1.77 5.85 15.03
CA TYR A 200 -1.31 7.19 14.65
C TYR A 200 -0.22 7.77 15.58
N SER A 201 0.30 6.99 16.54
CA SER A 201 1.36 7.43 17.44
C SER A 201 2.51 6.41 17.48
N SER A 202 3.56 6.67 16.69
CA SER A 202 4.98 6.49 17.02
C SER A 202 5.86 6.94 15.85
#